data_AF-A0A845MKD8-F1
#
_entry.id   AF-A0A845MKD8-F1
#
_cell.length_a   1.000
_cell.length_b   1.000
_cell.length_c   1.000
_cell.angle_alpha   90.00
_cell.angle_beta   90.00
_cell.angle_gamma   90.00
#
_symmetry.space_group_name_H-M   'P 1'
#
loop_
_entity.id
_entity.type
_entity.pdbx_description
1 polymer ?
#
loop_
_entity_poly.entity_id
_entity_poly.type
_entity_poly.pdbx_seq_one_letter_code
_entity_poly.pdbx_strand_id
1 'polypeptide(L)'
;MIEKFIAKVPSRIWAEGRPGKVKQWEAEFNVASWVRVAGAAGQVQLVVRYVDRTNDRAVLVDTAEVTGEGSALLSGSIRLRLSAEVEQVQVSLRLADPAMNFVVEELFMQRRGSELGASDKLISNF
;
A
#
# COMPACT_ATOMS: atom_id res chain seq x y z
N MET A 1 4.59 14.79 6.68
CA MET A 1 5.36 13.76 5.96
C MET A 1 5.13 13.91 4.47
N ILE A 2 6.13 13.53 3.68
CA ILE A 2 6.18 13.69 2.22
C ILE A 2 5.73 12.38 1.58
N GLU A 3 4.64 12.41 0.83
CA GLU A 3 4.12 11.22 0.15
C GLU A 3 4.86 10.96 -1.16
N LYS A 4 5.29 9.69 -1.35
CA LYS A 4 6.00 9.19 -2.51
C LYS A 4 5.21 8.00 -3.07
N PHE A 5 4.73 8.14 -4.30
CA PHE A 5 4.04 7.06 -5.01
C PHE A 5 4.99 5.88 -5.23
N ILE A 6 4.50 4.66 -4.99
CA ILE A 6 5.24 3.42 -5.24
C ILE A 6 4.65 2.67 -6.44
N ALA A 7 3.37 2.30 -6.35
CA ALA A 7 2.73 1.41 -7.32
C ALA A 7 1.22 1.63 -7.40
N LYS A 8 0.66 1.39 -8.60
CA LYS A 8 -0.79 1.19 -8.77
C LYS A 8 -1.14 -0.25 -8.43
N VAL A 9 -2.27 -0.44 -7.76
CA VAL A 9 -2.80 -1.77 -7.45
C VAL A 9 -3.72 -2.21 -8.59
N PRO A 10 -3.44 -3.34 -9.26
CA PRO A 10 -4.30 -3.88 -10.30
C PRO A 10 -5.72 -4.17 -9.81
N SER A 11 -6.72 -3.93 -10.66
CA SER A 11 -8.13 -4.19 -10.33
C SER A 11 -8.42 -5.63 -9.96
N ARG A 12 -7.69 -6.60 -10.53
CA ARG A 12 -7.83 -8.01 -10.14
C ARG A 12 -7.56 -8.27 -8.66
N ILE A 13 -6.78 -7.42 -7.97
CA ILE A 13 -6.52 -7.54 -6.53
C ILE A 13 -7.62 -6.82 -5.75
N TRP A 14 -7.78 -5.51 -5.98
CA TRP A 14 -8.69 -4.72 -5.16
C TRP A 14 -10.17 -4.94 -5.48
N ALA A 15 -10.52 -5.51 -6.63
CA ALA A 15 -11.90 -5.84 -7.01
C ALA A 15 -12.24 -7.33 -6.76
N GLU A 16 -11.27 -8.13 -6.32
CA GLU A 16 -11.47 -9.55 -6.06
C GLU A 16 -12.64 -9.77 -5.09
N GLY A 17 -13.58 -10.64 -5.49
CA GLY A 17 -14.83 -10.94 -4.80
C GLY A 17 -15.62 -9.74 -4.30
N ARG A 18 -15.57 -8.63 -5.04
CA ARG A 18 -16.58 -7.56 -4.98
C ARG A 18 -17.97 -8.17 -5.21
N PRO A 19 -18.95 -7.95 -4.31
CA PRO A 19 -20.32 -8.39 -4.53
C PRO A 19 -20.94 -7.73 -5.77
N GLY A 20 -21.79 -8.46 -6.49
CA GLY A 20 -22.54 -7.90 -7.62
C GLY A 20 -23.57 -6.86 -7.16
N LYS A 21 -23.75 -5.78 -7.94
CA LYS A 21 -24.81 -4.76 -7.78
C LYS A 21 -24.82 -3.98 -6.45
N VAL A 22 -23.71 -3.89 -5.73
CA VAL A 22 -23.58 -3.06 -4.52
C VAL A 22 -23.01 -1.67 -4.82
N LYS A 23 -23.55 -0.63 -4.16
CA LYS A 23 -23.09 0.76 -4.29
C LYS A 23 -21.79 1.04 -3.52
N GLN A 24 -21.60 0.32 -2.41
CA GLN A 24 -20.42 0.38 -1.56
C GLN A 24 -20.13 -1.03 -1.04
N TRP A 25 -18.87 -1.31 -0.78
CA TRP A 25 -18.44 -2.59 -0.23
C TRP A 25 -17.15 -2.41 0.56
N GLU A 26 -16.91 -3.36 1.47
CA GLU A 26 -15.70 -3.39 2.29
C GLU A 26 -14.90 -4.64 1.94
N ALA A 27 -13.58 -4.48 1.92
CA ALA A 27 -12.65 -5.59 1.78
C ALA A 27 -11.42 -5.36 2.65
N GLU A 28 -10.90 -6.47 3.17
CA GLU A 28 -9.68 -6.50 3.94
C GLU A 28 -8.52 -6.95 3.06
N PHE A 29 -7.36 -6.33 3.25
CA PHE A 29 -6.16 -6.62 2.48
C PHE A 29 -4.96 -6.73 3.40
N ASN A 30 -4.15 -7.76 3.16
CA ASN A 30 -2.80 -7.82 3.67
C ASN A 30 -1.90 -7.02 2.74
N VAL A 31 -1.11 -6.12 3.31
CA VAL A 31 -0.15 -5.31 2.58
C VAL A 31 1.19 -5.45 3.27
N ALA A 32 2.23 -5.71 2.50
CA ALA A 32 3.59 -5.82 3.02
C ALA A 32 4.57 -5.22 2.03
N SER A 33 5.52 -4.44 2.53
CA SER A 33 6.60 -3.90 1.72
C SER A 33 7.92 -4.03 2.46
N TRP A 34 8.93 -4.54 1.75
CA TRP A 34 10.31 -4.49 2.17
C TRP A 34 10.99 -3.29 1.53
N VAL A 35 11.43 -2.35 2.36
CA VAL A 35 11.94 -1.05 1.92
C VAL A 35 13.35 -0.86 2.47
N ARG A 36 14.30 -0.60 1.58
CA ARG A 36 15.62 -0.09 1.96
C ARG A 36 15.55 1.44 2.01
N VAL A 37 16.04 2.04 3.09
CA VAL A 37 16.04 3.49 3.30
C VAL A 37 17.47 3.96 3.57
N ALA A 38 17.82 5.12 3.03
CA ALA A 38 19.13 5.75 3.16
C ALA A 38 19.00 7.28 3.32
N GLY A 39 20.04 7.94 3.81
CA GLY A 39 20.08 9.40 3.99
C GLY A 39 19.70 9.81 5.41
N ALA A 40 18.70 10.69 5.55
CA ALA A 40 18.27 11.18 6.86
C ALA A 40 17.56 10.08 7.70
N ALA A 41 17.70 10.18 9.02
CA ALA A 41 16.91 9.38 9.96
C ALA A 41 15.49 9.94 10.07
N GLY A 42 14.52 9.06 10.35
CA GLY A 42 13.15 9.46 10.65
C GLY A 42 12.13 8.38 10.33
N GLN A 43 10.87 8.79 10.40
CA GLN A 43 9.75 7.91 10.23
C GLN A 43 9.45 7.60 8.74
N VAL A 44 9.12 6.35 8.46
CA VAL A 44 8.57 5.88 7.19
C VAL A 44 7.22 5.23 7.45
N GLN A 45 6.21 5.60 6.66
CA GLN A 45 4.89 5.00 6.73
C GLN A 45 4.52 4.34 5.41
N LEU A 46 3.92 3.15 5.48
CA LEU A 46 3.29 2.50 4.34
C LEU A 46 1.81 2.86 4.31
N VAL A 47 1.32 3.31 3.16
CA VAL A 47 -0.04 3.83 3.01
C VAL A 47 -0.68 3.27 1.74
N VAL A 48 -1.93 2.84 1.85
CA VAL A 48 -2.77 2.56 0.68
C VAL A 48 -3.74 3.72 0.49
N ARG A 49 -3.71 4.34 -0.68
CA ARG A 49 -4.65 5.39 -1.08
C ARG A 49 -5.60 4.85 -2.13
N TYR A 50 -6.87 5.18 -2.01
CA TYR A 50 -7.87 4.87 -3.01
C TYR A 50 -8.71 6.10 -3.34
N VAL A 51 -9.03 6.22 -4.62
CA VAL A 51 -9.90 7.24 -5.18
C VAL A 51 -11.10 6.52 -5.80
N ASP A 52 -12.28 6.94 -5.38
CA ASP A 52 -13.57 6.53 -5.92
C ASP A 52 -14.47 7.75 -6.05
N ARG A 53 -15.65 7.60 -6.69
CA ARG A 53 -16.60 8.70 -6.91
C ARG A 53 -16.90 9.59 -5.69
N THR A 54 -16.79 9.05 -4.48
CA THR A 54 -17.17 9.71 -3.23
C THR A 54 -16.01 9.89 -2.24
N ASN A 55 -14.85 9.27 -2.50
CA ASN A 55 -13.76 9.20 -1.56
C ASN A 55 -12.42 9.43 -2.24
N ASP A 56 -11.59 10.21 -1.57
CA ASP A 56 -10.16 10.19 -1.74
C ASP A 56 -9.57 9.94 -0.35
N ARG A 57 -9.17 8.70 -0.09
CA ARG A 57 -8.77 8.25 1.25
C ARG A 57 -7.44 7.55 1.24
N ALA A 58 -6.65 7.87 2.25
CA ALA A 58 -5.39 7.23 2.55
C ALA A 58 -5.51 6.46 3.87
N VAL A 59 -5.22 5.17 3.84
CA VAL A 59 -5.26 4.27 4.99
C VAL A 59 -3.82 3.89 5.35
N LEU A 60 -3.42 4.19 6.58
CA LEU A 60 -2.13 3.78 7.13
C LEU A 60 -2.11 2.25 7.27
N VAL A 61 -1.07 1.63 6.72
CA VAL A 61 -0.80 0.20 6.89
C VAL A 61 0.08 -0.02 8.10
N ASP A 62 1.24 0.65 8.13
CA ASP A 62 2.27 0.46 9.15
C ASP A 62 3.22 1.66 9.20
N THR A 63 4.03 1.73 10.26
CA THR A 63 5.01 2.79 10.52
C THR A 63 6.30 2.21 11.11
N ALA A 64 7.45 2.67 10.62
CA ALA A 64 8.76 2.31 11.15
C ALA A 64 9.63 3.56 11.34
N GLU A 65 10.48 3.55 12.36
CA GLU A 65 11.58 4.51 12.52
C GLU A 65 12.85 3.93 11.92
N VAL A 66 13.57 4.71 11.11
CA VAL A 66 14.87 4.33 10.54
C VAL A 66 15.95 5.33 10.93
N THR A 67 17.16 4.84 11.21
CA THR A 67 18.27 5.66 11.74
C THR A 67 19.20 6.23 10.67
N GLY A 68 18.76 6.31 9.41
CA GLY A 68 19.49 6.92 8.30
C GLY A 68 20.06 5.94 7.27
N GLU A 69 20.30 4.69 7.63
CA GLU A 69 20.57 3.59 6.70
C GLU A 69 20.00 2.29 7.27
N GLY A 70 19.20 1.57 6.49
CA GLY A 70 18.61 0.32 6.97
C GLY A 70 17.53 -0.24 6.06
N SER A 71 16.98 -1.38 6.47
CA SER A 71 15.80 -1.99 5.85
C SER A 71 14.66 -2.03 6.85
N ALA A 72 13.45 -1.74 6.37
CA ALA A 72 12.22 -1.82 7.14
C ALA A 72 11.23 -2.75 6.44
N LEU A 73 10.69 -3.70 7.20
CA LEU A 73 9.46 -4.39 6.83
C LEU A 73 8.30 -3.56 7.35
N LEU A 74 7.47 -3.06 6.44
CA LEU A 74 6.22 -2.40 6.77
C LEU A 74 5.08 -3.32 6.37
N SER A 75 4.26 -3.75 7.33
CA SER A 75 3.19 -4.71 7.03
C SER A 75 1.97 -4.55 7.92
N GLY A 76 0.79 -4.82 7.36
CA GLY A 76 -0.45 -4.70 8.09
C GLY A 76 -1.65 -5.25 7.33
N SER A 77 -2.74 -5.47 8.07
CA SER A 77 -4.05 -5.80 7.51
C SER A 77 -4.93 -4.56 7.59
N ILE A 78 -5.40 -4.08 6.44
CA ILE A 78 -6.21 -2.87 6.34
C ILE A 78 -7.60 -3.19 5.79
N ARG A 79 -8.59 -2.38 6.15
CA ARG A 79 -9.92 -2.43 5.55
C ARG A 79 -10.14 -1.21 4.66
N LEU A 80 -10.51 -1.46 3.41
CA LEU A 80 -10.91 -0.43 2.46
C LEU A 80 -12.43 -0.42 2.31
N ARG A 81 -13.02 0.78 2.29
CA ARG A 81 -14.44 0.99 2.04
C ARG A 81 -14.59 1.67 0.68
N LEU A 82 -14.86 0.86 -0.34
CA LEU A 82 -14.82 1.24 -1.74
C LEU A 82 -16.23 1.49 -2.28
N SER A 83 -16.38 2.48 -3.15
CA SER A 83 -17.61 2.66 -3.93
C SER A 83 -17.67 1.69 -5.13
N ALA A 84 -18.79 1.74 -5.86
CA ALA A 84 -18.95 0.99 -7.09
C ALA A 84 -18.03 1.45 -8.24
N GLU A 85 -17.57 2.70 -8.20
CA GLU A 85 -16.76 3.36 -9.22
C GLU A 85 -15.41 3.72 -8.61
N VAL A 86 -14.52 2.74 -8.54
CA VAL A 86 -13.14 2.92 -8.09
C VAL A 86 -12.32 3.38 -9.28
N GLU A 87 -11.73 4.56 -9.18
CA GLU A 87 -10.86 5.14 -10.21
C GLU A 87 -9.44 4.62 -10.06
N GLN A 88 -8.95 4.56 -8.82
CA GLN A 88 -7.57 4.18 -8.54
C GLN A 88 -7.42 3.60 -7.13
N VAL A 89 -6.56 2.60 -7.01
CA VAL A 89 -5.96 2.16 -5.75
C VAL A 89 -4.45 2.17 -5.95
N GLN A 90 -3.73 2.73 -5.00
CA GLN A 90 -2.27 2.89 -5.06
C GLN A 90 -1.63 2.66 -3.70
N VAL A 91 -0.36 2.28 -3.72
CA VAL A 91 0.50 2.22 -2.55
C VAL A 91 1.50 3.36 -2.61
N SER A 92 1.69 4.03 -1.48
CA SER A 92 2.64 5.12 -1.29
C SER A 92 3.47 4.89 -0.03
N LEU A 93 4.68 5.46 0.01
CA LEU A 93 5.39 5.71 1.27
C LEU A 93 5.17 7.16 1.70
N ARG A 94 5.15 7.42 3.00
CA ARG A 94 5.30 8.77 3.55
C ARG A 94 6.60 8.85 4.34
N LEU A 95 7.42 9.83 4.00
CA LEU A 95 8.74 10.04 4.61
C LEU A 95 8.71 11.25 5.55
N ALA A 96 9.41 11.17 6.67
CA ALA A 96 9.51 12.28 7.62
C ALA A 96 10.32 13.46 7.07
N ASP A 97 11.37 13.18 6.29
CA ASP A 97 12.33 14.17 5.81
C ASP A 97 12.58 14.04 4.30
N PRO A 98 12.71 15.15 3.54
CA PRO A 98 12.96 15.12 2.09
C PRO A 98 14.32 14.53 1.69
N ALA A 99 15.30 14.49 2.59
CA ALA A 99 16.61 13.89 2.40
C ALA A 99 16.62 12.37 2.65
N MET A 100 15.47 11.77 2.98
CA MET A 100 15.30 10.32 3.00
C MET A 100 15.15 9.80 1.56
N ASN A 101 16.02 8.86 1.18
CA ASN A 101 15.95 8.12 -0.06
C ASN A 101 15.46 6.69 0.22
N PHE A 102 14.75 6.08 -0.72
CA PHE A 102 14.24 4.72 -0.54
C PHE A 102 14.31 3.90 -1.82
N VAL A 103 14.39 2.58 -1.63
CA VAL A 103 14.19 1.57 -2.66
C VAL A 103 13.20 0.56 -2.10
N VAL A 104 12.08 0.36 -2.81
CA VAL A 104 11.15 -0.73 -2.50
C VAL A 104 11.70 -1.99 -3.16
N GLU A 105 12.14 -2.95 -2.36
CA GLU A 105 12.70 -4.20 -2.89
C GLU A 105 11.59 -5.18 -3.23
N GLU A 106 10.59 -5.27 -2.35
CA GLU A 106 9.38 -6.05 -2.56
C GLU A 106 8.14 -5.29 -2.08
N LEU A 107 7.03 -5.46 -2.81
CA LEU A 107 5.72 -4.97 -2.43
C LEU A 107 4.66 -6.00 -2.78
N PHE A 108 3.81 -6.31 -1.81
CA PHE A 108 2.67 -7.21 -1.97
C PHE A 108 1.39 -6.56 -1.48
N MET A 109 0.31 -6.86 -2.17
CA MET A 109 -1.04 -6.59 -1.69
C MET A 109 -1.94 -7.75 -2.07
N GLN A 110 -2.62 -8.32 -1.08
CA GLN A 110 -3.42 -9.50 -1.24
C GLN A 110 -4.76 -9.29 -0.52
N ARG A 111 -5.86 -9.74 -1.12
CA ARG A 111 -7.13 -9.77 -0.40
C ARG A 111 -7.06 -10.78 0.75
N ARG A 112 -7.55 -10.40 1.93
CA ARG A 112 -7.55 -11.29 3.08
C ARG A 112 -8.51 -12.46 2.80
N GLY A 113 -7.99 -13.68 2.90
CA GLY A 113 -8.75 -14.91 2.69
C GLY A 113 -8.70 -15.46 1.26
N SER A 114 -8.02 -14.80 0.31
CA SER A 114 -7.61 -15.46 -0.94
C SER A 114 -6.28 -16.21 -0.75
N GLU A 115 -5.96 -17.12 -1.67
CA GLU A 115 -4.64 -17.76 -1.70
C GLU A 115 -3.58 -16.75 -2.16
N LEU A 116 -2.37 -16.81 -1.60
CA LEU A 116 -1.29 -15.90 -1.99
C LEU A 116 -0.70 -16.35 -3.31
N GLY A 117 -0.84 -15.54 -4.35
CA GLY A 117 -0.29 -15.82 -5.66
C GLY A 117 0.91 -14.94 -6.00
N ALA A 118 1.75 -15.40 -6.94
CA ALA A 118 2.80 -14.57 -7.53
C ALA A 118 2.26 -13.25 -8.12
N SER A 119 0.99 -13.27 -8.52
CA SER A 119 0.30 -12.10 -9.05
C SER A 119 -0.02 -11.04 -7.99
N ASP A 120 0.05 -11.34 -6.70
CA ASP A 120 -0.19 -10.36 -5.63
C ASP A 120 1.07 -9.54 -5.30
N LYS A 121 2.21 -9.94 -5.89
CA LYS A 121 3.45 -9.17 -5.87
C LYS A 121 3.34 -8.02 -6.89
N LEU A 122 3.38 -6.80 -6.38
CA LEU A 122 3.33 -5.56 -7.17
C LEU A 122 4.74 -5.12 -7.61
N ILE A 123 5.76 -5.38 -6.80
CA ILE A 123 7.16 -5.10 -7.10
C ILE A 123 8.01 -6.30 -6.66
N SER A 124 8.89 -6.76 -7.56
CA SER A 124 10.01 -7.68 -7.29
C SER A 124 11.24 -7.08 -7.94
N ASN A 125 12.20 -6.60 -7.16
CA ASN A 125 13.50 -6.18 -7.68
C ASN A 125 14.59 -7.26 -7.52
N PHE A 126 14.15 -8.49 -7.24
CA PHE A 126 14.93 -9.73 -7.25
C PHE A 126 14.33 -10.71 -8.26
#